data_AF-A0A2M6X4C2-F1
#
_entry.id   AF-A0A2M6X4C2-F1
#
_cell.length_a   1.000
_cell.length_b   1.000
_cell.length_c   1.000
_cell.angle_alpha   90.00
_cell.angle_beta   90.00
_cell.angle_gamma   90.00
#
_symmetry.space_group_name_H-M   'P 1'
#
loop_
_entity.id
_entity.type
_entity.pdbx_description
1 polymer ?
#
loop_
_entity_poly.entity_id
_entity_poly.type
_entity_poly.pdbx_seq_one_letter_code
_entity_poly.pdbx_strand_id
1 'polypeptide(L)'
;MNGYEELQKENAKFRSSQIEEAIWQRLHLLREKILKSPKTGYWVAMIVTLLFISKFFLNNEADPTNVANKEEPTDVTTYIPRGFVLAPIEVSNQQALDGILADKGYVDLFQTSQTGQPSSVVATSVKMIRAPLNPKEFAVLINESSADFLKEKPGPYFVVIRGSTNQDSSQWAKKTKKIPPRIEYAE
;
A
#
# COMPACT_ATOMS: atom_id res chain seq x y z
N MET A 1 -0.65 -48.02 47.52
CA MET A 1 -1.75 -47.16 47.06
C MET A 1 -1.73 -46.88 45.54
N ASN A 2 -0.89 -47.56 44.74
CA ASN A 2 -0.69 -47.21 43.31
C ASN A 2 -1.56 -47.98 42.31
N GLY A 3 -2.21 -49.08 42.70
CA GLY A 3 -2.97 -49.92 41.77
C GLY A 3 -4.28 -49.31 41.27
N TYR A 4 -4.92 -48.43 42.04
CA TYR A 4 -6.17 -47.79 41.63
C TYR A 4 -5.96 -46.75 40.52
N GLU A 5 -4.81 -46.05 40.51
CA GLU A 5 -4.51 -45.07 39.46
C GLU A 5 -4.16 -45.73 38.13
N GLU A 6 -3.49 -46.88 38.17
CA GLU A 6 -3.11 -47.63 36.97
C GLU A 6 -4.35 -48.20 36.27
N LEU A 7 -5.30 -48.75 37.05
CA LEU A 7 -6.59 -49.21 36.55
C LEU A 7 -7.44 -48.08 35.94
N GLN A 8 -7.35 -46.85 36.47
CA GLN A 8 -8.05 -45.71 35.88
C GLN A 8 -7.45 -45.27 34.54
N LYS A 9 -6.12 -45.28 34.41
CA LYS A 9 -5.45 -44.93 33.14
C LYS A 9 -5.73 -45.95 32.05
N GLU A 10 -5.73 -47.24 32.40
CA GLU A 10 -6.06 -48.31 31.45
C GLU A 10 -7.51 -48.23 30.97
N ASN A 11 -8.45 -47.99 31.89
CA ASN A 11 -9.87 -47.77 31.53
C ASN A 11 -10.05 -46.53 30.65
N ALA A 12 -9.35 -45.42 30.94
CA ALA A 12 -9.44 -44.21 30.13
C ALA A 12 -8.96 -44.44 28.69
N LYS A 13 -7.85 -45.16 28.52
CA LYS A 13 -7.28 -45.51 27.21
C LYS A 13 -8.17 -46.46 26.41
N PHE A 14 -8.81 -47.41 27.09
CA PHE A 14 -9.75 -48.32 26.44
C PHE A 14 -11.01 -47.58 25.96
N ARG A 15 -11.54 -46.65 26.77
CA ARG A 15 -12.70 -45.84 26.39
C ARG A 15 -12.39 -44.90 25.23
N SER A 16 -11.21 -44.27 25.19
CA SER A 16 -10.84 -43.40 24.08
C SER A 16 -10.71 -44.17 22.76
N SER A 17 -10.09 -45.36 22.80
CA SER A 17 -9.97 -46.22 21.61
C SER A 17 -11.32 -46.69 21.07
N GLN A 18 -12.24 -47.09 21.95
CA GLN A 18 -13.60 -47.46 21.51
C GLN A 18 -14.39 -46.30 20.92
N ILE A 19 -14.19 -45.09 21.45
CA ILE A 19 -14.83 -43.88 20.94
C ILE A 19 -14.29 -43.55 19.53
N GLU A 20 -12.98 -43.66 19.31
CA GLU A 20 -12.37 -43.42 18.00
C GLU A 20 -12.90 -44.40 16.93
N GLU A 21 -12.95 -45.69 17.23
CA GLU A 21 -13.50 -46.71 16.33
C GLU A 21 -14.98 -46.46 15.99
N ALA A 22 -15.79 -46.08 16.98
CA ALA A 22 -17.19 -45.74 16.77
C ALA A 22 -17.38 -44.50 15.88
N ILE A 23 -16.49 -43.51 16.00
CA ILE A 23 -16.48 -42.31 15.15
C ILE A 23 -16.15 -42.69 13.71
N TRP A 24 -15.11 -43.48 13.48
CA TRP A 24 -14.71 -43.91 12.13
C TRP A 24 -15.79 -44.75 11.44
N GLN A 25 -16.44 -45.66 12.17
CA GLN A 25 -17.56 -46.45 11.63
C GLN A 25 -18.75 -45.57 11.22
N ARG A 26 -19.13 -44.60 12.05
CA ARG A 26 -20.21 -43.65 11.72
C ARG A 26 -19.84 -42.76 10.53
N LEU A 27 -18.59 -42.34 10.43
CA LEU A 27 -18.10 -41.51 9.32
C LEU A 27 -18.16 -42.26 7.98
N HIS A 28 -17.82 -43.56 7.98
CA HIS A 28 -17.89 -44.40 6.78
C HIS A 28 -19.33 -44.56 6.28
N LEU A 29 -20.30 -44.77 7.19
CA LEU A 29 -21.72 -44.90 6.83
C LEU A 29 -22.33 -43.60 6.28
N LEU A 30 -21.87 -42.44 6.78
CA LEU A 30 -22.28 -41.14 6.27
C LEU A 30 -21.74 -40.91 4.85
N ARG A 31 -20.50 -41.32 4.56
CA ARG A 31 -19.89 -41.20 3.22
C ARG A 31 -20.73 -41.88 2.13
N GLU A 32 -21.23 -43.09 2.38
CA GLU A 32 -22.02 -43.83 1.38
C GLU A 32 -23.42 -43.23 1.16
N LYS A 33 -24.07 -42.73 2.23
CA LYS A 33 -25.38 -42.09 2.11
C LYS A 33 -25.30 -40.75 1.38
N ILE A 34 -24.22 -39.99 1.57
CA ILE A 34 -24.02 -38.68 0.94
C ILE A 34 -23.82 -38.83 -0.59
N LEU A 35 -23.17 -39.90 -1.07
CA LEU A 35 -22.93 -40.13 -2.50
C LEU A 35 -24.15 -40.63 -3.29
N LYS A 36 -25.11 -41.32 -2.67
CA LYS A 36 -26.23 -41.96 -3.39
C LYS A 36 -27.42 -41.07 -3.68
N SER A 37 -27.49 -39.87 -3.10
CA SER A 37 -28.62 -38.97 -3.29
C SER A 37 -28.15 -37.69 -4.01
N PRO A 38 -28.60 -37.45 -5.26
CA PRO A 38 -28.13 -36.30 -6.04
C PRO A 38 -28.50 -34.97 -5.37
N LYS A 39 -29.58 -34.94 -4.57
CA LYS A 39 -30.02 -33.75 -3.85
C LYS A 39 -29.17 -33.48 -2.60
N THR A 40 -28.68 -34.51 -1.89
CA THR A 40 -27.84 -34.33 -0.69
C THR A 40 -26.41 -33.94 -1.04
N GLY A 41 -25.89 -34.39 -2.18
CA GLY A 41 -24.57 -33.96 -2.67
C GLY A 41 -24.49 -32.44 -2.83
N TYR A 42 -25.53 -31.81 -3.37
CA TYR A 42 -25.62 -30.35 -3.50
C TYR A 42 -25.60 -29.64 -2.14
N TRP A 43 -26.33 -30.12 -1.14
CA TRP A 43 -26.35 -29.52 0.20
C TRP A 43 -24.98 -29.61 0.90
N VAL A 44 -24.30 -30.75 0.79
CA VAL A 44 -22.96 -30.92 1.37
C VAL A 44 -21.96 -30.04 0.65
N ALA A 45 -22.01 -29.98 -0.69
CA ALA A 45 -21.17 -29.06 -1.47
C ALA A 45 -21.40 -27.62 -1.03
N MET A 46 -22.66 -27.17 -0.89
CA MET A 46 -23.00 -25.81 -0.48
C MET A 46 -22.45 -25.43 0.90
N ILE A 47 -22.52 -26.34 1.88
CA ILE A 47 -21.95 -26.12 3.21
C ILE A 47 -20.43 -26.00 3.12
N VAL A 48 -19.77 -26.83 2.32
CA VAL A 48 -18.31 -26.77 2.11
C VAL A 48 -17.90 -25.47 1.42
N THR A 49 -18.60 -25.04 0.38
CA THR A 49 -18.31 -23.75 -0.27
C THR A 49 -18.57 -22.58 0.67
N LEU A 50 -19.61 -22.63 1.50
CA LEU A 50 -19.93 -21.57 2.45
C LEU A 50 -18.87 -21.46 3.55
N LEU A 51 -18.33 -22.59 4.03
CA LEU A 51 -17.19 -22.61 4.94
C LEU A 51 -15.90 -22.08 4.29
N PHE A 52 -15.68 -22.40 3.01
CA PHE A 52 -14.51 -21.93 2.26
C PHE A 52 -14.56 -20.41 2.02
N ILE A 53 -15.73 -19.90 1.60
CA ILE A 53 -16.00 -18.46 1.44
C ILE A 53 -15.86 -17.76 2.80
N SER A 54 -16.44 -18.31 3.87
CA SER A 54 -16.31 -17.75 5.21
C SER A 54 -14.85 -17.60 5.63
N LYS A 55 -14.02 -18.64 5.46
CA LYS A 55 -12.58 -18.57 5.74
C LYS A 55 -11.85 -17.58 4.84
N PHE A 56 -12.24 -17.49 3.57
CA PHE A 56 -11.64 -16.55 2.63
C PHE A 56 -11.94 -15.09 3.00
N PHE A 57 -13.16 -14.78 3.43
CA PHE A 57 -13.54 -13.44 3.88
C PHE A 57 -12.98 -13.12 5.28
N LEU A 58 -12.95 -14.07 6.21
CA LEU A 58 -12.33 -13.90 7.54
C LEU A 58 -10.80 -13.71 7.46
N ASN A 59 -10.11 -14.33 6.49
CA ASN A 59 -8.69 -14.05 6.26
C ASN A 59 -8.44 -12.69 5.57
N ASN A 60 -9.47 -12.06 5.02
CA ASN A 60 -9.39 -10.79 4.33
C ASN A 60 -9.92 -9.61 5.17
N GLU A 61 -10.42 -9.89 6.37
CA GLU A 61 -10.56 -8.88 7.41
C GLU A 61 -9.16 -8.52 7.91
N ALA A 62 -8.60 -7.46 7.31
CA ALA A 62 -7.55 -6.68 7.94
C ALA A 62 -8.05 -6.29 9.33
N ASP A 63 -7.51 -6.98 10.34
CA ASP A 63 -7.74 -6.81 11.77
C ASP A 63 -8.08 -5.35 12.14
N PRO A 64 -9.36 -5.01 12.39
CA PRO A 64 -9.71 -3.66 12.81
C PRO A 64 -9.48 -3.45 14.32
N THR A 65 -8.79 -4.36 15.02
CA THR A 65 -8.63 -4.32 16.48
C THR A 65 -7.19 -4.30 16.99
N ASN A 66 -6.23 -3.91 16.15
CA ASN A 66 -4.89 -3.53 16.60
C ASN A 66 -4.77 -2.00 16.81
N VAL A 67 -5.68 -1.45 17.62
CA VAL A 67 -5.65 -0.05 18.08
C VAL A 67 -5.33 0.00 19.58
N ALA A 68 -4.33 -0.77 20.03
CA ALA A 68 -3.89 -0.73 21.43
C ALA A 68 -2.46 -1.23 21.65
N ASN A 69 -1.55 -1.03 20.69
CA ASN A 69 -0.13 -0.79 21.00
C ASN A 69 0.60 -0.31 19.74
N LYS A 70 0.25 0.89 19.29
CA LYS A 70 1.16 1.62 18.42
C LYS A 70 2.20 2.20 19.38
N GLU A 71 3.24 1.43 19.67
CA GLU A 71 4.48 2.01 20.16
C GLU A 71 4.79 3.15 19.19
N GLU A 72 4.63 4.39 19.64
CA GLU A 72 5.07 5.54 18.89
C GLU A 72 6.57 5.32 18.65
N PRO A 73 7.03 5.17 17.40
CA PRO A 73 8.46 5.12 17.18
C PRO A 73 8.98 6.51 17.54
N THR A 74 9.63 6.59 18.69
CA THR A 74 10.20 7.79 19.32
C THR A 74 11.32 8.39 18.47
N ASP A 75 11.67 7.77 17.34
CA ASP A 75 12.74 8.20 16.46
C ASP A 75 12.23 8.39 15.02
N VAL A 76 12.27 9.65 14.56
CA VAL A 76 11.92 10.11 13.21
C VAL A 76 12.73 9.35 12.14
N THR A 77 13.90 8.81 12.50
CA THR A 77 14.74 8.00 11.60
C THR A 77 14.13 6.63 11.26
N THR A 78 13.17 6.14 12.04
CA THR A 78 12.53 4.81 11.83
C THR A 78 11.78 4.72 10.49
N TYR A 79 11.34 5.85 9.94
CA TYR A 79 10.53 5.90 8.72
C TYR A 79 11.32 6.18 7.44
N ILE A 80 12.64 6.35 7.53
CA ILE A 80 13.50 6.61 6.38
C ILE A 80 14.03 5.28 5.84
N PRO A 81 13.71 4.87 4.60
CA PRO A 81 14.24 3.64 4.02
C PRO A 81 15.77 3.68 3.92
N ARG A 82 16.41 2.51 4.01
CA ARG A 82 17.87 2.41 3.85
C ARG A 82 18.32 2.95 2.49
N GLY A 83 19.40 3.73 2.47
CA GLY A 83 19.94 4.36 1.26
C GLY A 83 19.17 5.61 0.79
N PHE A 84 18.23 6.10 1.61
CA PHE A 84 17.55 7.36 1.38
C PHE A 84 17.85 8.35 2.50
N VAL A 85 17.80 9.62 2.16
CA VAL A 85 17.95 10.74 3.10
C VAL A 85 16.80 11.72 2.93
N LEU A 86 16.43 12.37 4.02
CA LEU A 86 15.50 13.49 4.00
C LEU A 86 16.30 14.78 3.88
N ALA A 87 16.17 15.43 2.73
CA ALA A 87 16.80 16.72 2.48
C ALA A 87 15.76 17.83 2.69
N PRO A 88 15.97 18.79 3.61
CA PRO A 88 15.11 19.96 3.73
C PRO A 88 15.24 20.81 2.47
N ILE A 89 14.12 21.35 1.99
CA ILE A 89 14.10 22.19 0.80
C ILE A 89 13.28 23.45 1.04
N GLU A 90 13.76 24.56 0.47
CA GLU A 90 12.96 25.78 0.38
C GLU A 90 12.08 25.70 -0.85
N VAL A 91 10.81 26.06 -0.70
CA VAL A 91 9.84 26.05 -1.80
C VAL A 91 9.43 27.48 -2.12
N SER A 92 9.38 27.83 -3.41
CA SER A 92 8.96 29.14 -3.89
C SER A 92 7.43 29.33 -3.84
N ASN A 93 6.67 28.26 -4.07
CA ASN A 93 5.21 28.27 -4.16
C ASN A 93 4.51 27.65 -2.93
N GLN A 94 5.02 27.90 -1.71
CA GLN A 94 4.51 27.31 -0.47
C GLN A 94 3.01 27.54 -0.27
N GLN A 95 2.54 28.77 -0.47
CA GLN A 95 1.13 29.13 -0.31
C GLN A 95 0.20 28.33 -1.24
N ALA A 96 0.67 27.94 -2.43
CA ALA A 96 -0.10 27.10 -3.34
C ALA A 96 -0.15 25.63 -2.88
N LEU A 97 0.83 25.17 -2.11
CA LEU A 97 0.88 23.81 -1.58
C LEU A 97 0.02 23.63 -0.32
N ASP A 98 -0.21 24.69 0.46
CA ASP A 98 -0.92 24.60 1.74
C ASP A 98 -2.32 23.99 1.63
N GLY A 99 -3.04 24.25 0.53
CA GLY A 99 -4.39 23.73 0.28
C GLY A 99 -4.46 22.41 -0.49
N ILE A 100 -3.33 21.90 -0.99
CA ILE A 100 -3.32 20.74 -1.92
C ILE A 100 -2.50 19.59 -1.34
N LEU A 101 -1.36 19.89 -0.75
CA LEU A 101 -0.54 18.90 -0.08
C LEU A 101 -1.03 18.76 1.36
N ALA A 102 -1.47 17.55 1.73
CA ALA A 102 -1.71 17.17 3.11
C ALA A 102 -0.36 16.96 3.83
N ASP A 103 -0.06 15.76 4.31
CA ASP A 103 1.18 15.48 5.05
C ASP A 103 2.34 15.03 4.14
N LYS A 104 2.01 14.34 3.04
CA LYS A 104 2.97 13.74 2.12
C LYS A 104 2.40 13.65 0.71
N GLY A 105 3.26 13.69 -0.30
CA GLY A 105 2.86 13.56 -1.69
C GLY A 105 4.03 13.30 -2.61
N TYR A 106 3.74 12.97 -3.87
CA TYR A 106 4.75 12.90 -4.92
C TYR A 106 4.79 14.23 -5.68
N VAL A 107 5.98 14.72 -5.95
CA VAL A 107 6.18 16.01 -6.60
C VAL A 107 7.29 15.96 -7.63
N ASP A 108 7.23 16.91 -8.54
CA ASP A 108 8.36 17.29 -9.39
C ASP A 108 8.98 18.58 -8.86
N LEU A 109 10.30 18.60 -8.79
CA LEU A 109 11.09 19.76 -8.37
C LEU A 109 11.73 20.42 -9.59
N PHE A 110 11.55 21.73 -9.68
CA PHE A 110 12.17 22.56 -10.70
C PHE A 110 13.04 23.60 -10.03
N GLN A 111 14.21 23.88 -10.62
CA GLN A 111 15.02 25.00 -10.22
C GLN A 111 14.42 26.29 -10.80
N THR A 112 14.14 27.26 -9.93
CA THR A 112 13.76 28.59 -10.40
C THR A 112 15.00 29.34 -10.86
N SER A 113 15.01 29.83 -12.10
CA SER A 113 16.06 30.73 -12.57
C SER A 113 15.65 32.16 -12.25
N GLN A 114 16.48 32.88 -11.51
CA GLN A 114 16.29 34.31 -11.26
C GLN A 114 16.65 35.18 -12.48
N THR A 115 17.32 34.62 -13.48
CA THR A 115 17.96 35.36 -14.60
C THR A 115 17.39 35.03 -15.97
N GLY A 116 16.11 34.65 -16.03
CA GLY A 116 15.42 34.40 -17.30
C GLY A 116 15.88 33.13 -18.04
N GLN A 117 16.65 32.26 -17.39
CA GLN A 117 16.97 30.94 -17.95
C GLN A 117 15.77 29.99 -17.82
N PRO A 118 15.64 28.99 -18.70
CA PRO A 118 14.61 27.98 -18.58
C PRO A 118 14.71 27.27 -17.22
N SER A 119 13.58 27.06 -16.55
CA SER A 119 13.51 26.26 -15.33
C SER A 119 14.03 24.86 -15.62
N SER A 120 15.07 24.43 -14.92
CA SER A 120 15.62 23.07 -15.09
C SER A 120 14.89 22.11 -14.15
N VAL A 121 14.65 20.89 -14.62
CA VAL A 121 14.11 19.82 -13.77
C VAL A 121 15.23 19.34 -12.85
N VAL A 122 14.97 19.39 -11.54
CA VAL A 122 15.90 18.95 -10.50
C VAL A 122 15.65 17.48 -10.17
N ALA A 123 14.39 17.14 -9.93
CA ALA A 123 13.98 15.79 -9.64
C ALA A 123 12.53 15.57 -10.06
N THR A 124 12.20 14.35 -10.46
CA THR A 124 10.84 13.97 -10.83
C THR A 124 10.33 12.86 -9.94
N SER A 125 9.04 12.92 -9.61
CA SER A 125 8.33 11.89 -8.85
C SER A 125 8.96 11.59 -7.48
N VAL A 126 9.55 12.61 -6.85
CA VAL A 126 10.14 12.46 -5.53
C VAL A 126 9.08 12.59 -4.46
N LYS A 127 9.23 11.81 -3.39
CA LYS A 127 8.32 11.88 -2.25
C LYS A 127 8.69 13.09 -1.41
N MET A 128 7.75 14.00 -1.25
CA MET A 128 7.87 15.17 -0.39
C MET A 128 7.01 14.97 0.85
N ILE A 129 7.52 15.45 1.98
CA ILE A 129 6.84 15.44 3.27
C ILE A 129 6.82 16.87 3.83
N ARG A 130 5.73 17.19 4.51
CA ARG A 130 5.62 18.40 5.33
C ARG A 130 6.09 18.08 6.75
N ALA A 131 6.84 18.98 7.37
CA ALA A 131 7.29 18.76 8.74
C ALA A 131 6.08 18.82 9.70
N PRO A 132 5.90 17.84 10.62
CA PRO A 132 4.74 17.79 11.51
C PRO A 132 4.66 18.97 12.48
N LEU A 133 5.82 19.43 12.96
CA LEU A 133 5.91 20.53 13.93
C LEU A 133 5.91 21.91 13.26
N ASN A 134 6.35 21.99 12.00
CA ASN A 134 6.40 23.24 11.26
C ASN A 134 5.85 23.05 9.83
N PRO A 135 4.58 23.37 9.57
CA PRO A 135 3.96 23.13 8.26
C PRO A 135 4.56 23.97 7.12
N LYS A 136 5.38 24.99 7.44
CA LYS A 136 6.10 25.82 6.45
C LYS A 136 7.39 25.15 5.95
N GLU A 137 7.84 24.11 6.62
CA GLU A 137 9.05 23.38 6.26
C GLU A 137 8.70 22.10 5.48
N PHE A 138 9.42 21.90 4.40
CA PHE A 138 9.27 20.77 3.51
C PHE A 138 10.59 20.02 3.41
N ALA A 139 10.49 18.70 3.30
CA ALA A 139 11.64 17.85 3.04
C ALA A 139 11.30 16.87 1.91
N VAL A 140 12.30 16.51 1.13
CA VAL A 140 12.18 15.51 0.07
C VAL A 140 13.01 14.29 0.40
N LEU A 141 12.41 13.13 0.15
CA LEU A 141 13.06 11.85 0.29
C LEU A 141 13.77 11.52 -1.02
N ILE A 142 15.09 11.47 -0.97
CA ILE A 142 15.95 11.22 -2.13
C ILE A 142 16.99 10.15 -1.80
N ASN A 143 17.57 9.53 -2.84
CA ASN A 143 18.67 8.60 -2.63
C ASN A 143 19.89 9.35 -2.09
N GLU A 144 20.62 8.72 -1.17
CA GLU A 144 21.83 9.30 -0.57
C GLU A 144 22.85 9.75 -1.63
N SER A 145 23.04 8.99 -2.69
CA SER A 145 23.94 9.35 -3.80
C SER A 145 23.53 10.63 -4.56
N SER A 146 22.25 11.00 -4.49
CA SER A 146 21.72 12.19 -5.15
C SER A 146 21.65 13.41 -4.23
N ALA A 147 22.00 13.25 -2.95
CA ALA A 147 21.92 14.32 -1.96
C ALA A 147 22.90 15.45 -2.22
N ASP A 148 24.06 15.13 -2.81
CA ASP A 148 25.06 16.14 -3.13
C ASP A 148 24.58 17.10 -4.22
N PHE A 149 23.73 16.65 -5.15
CA PHE A 149 23.15 17.52 -6.18
C PHE A 149 22.28 18.65 -5.59
N LEU A 150 21.51 18.37 -4.54
CA LEU A 150 20.72 19.40 -3.84
C LEU A 150 21.62 20.37 -3.07
N LYS A 151 22.74 19.90 -2.51
CA LYS A 151 23.71 20.75 -1.80
C LYS A 151 24.44 21.71 -2.74
N GLU A 152 24.80 21.24 -3.93
CA GLU A 152 25.52 22.05 -4.94
C GLU A 152 24.67 23.17 -5.53
N LYS A 153 23.35 22.95 -5.61
CA LYS A 153 22.39 23.91 -6.20
C LYS A 153 21.33 24.29 -5.19
N PRO A 154 21.70 25.00 -4.11
CA PRO A 154 20.74 25.47 -3.13
C PRO A 154 19.84 26.54 -3.75
N GLY A 155 18.59 26.58 -3.32
CA GLY A 155 17.69 27.65 -3.68
C GLY A 155 16.23 27.26 -3.51
N PRO A 156 15.32 28.24 -3.66
CA PRO A 156 13.91 27.96 -3.61
C PRO A 156 13.53 27.15 -4.86
N TYR A 157 13.03 25.94 -4.65
CA TYR A 157 12.53 25.10 -5.72
C TYR A 157 11.08 25.44 -6.04
N PHE A 158 10.71 25.31 -7.30
CA PHE A 158 9.32 25.34 -7.71
C PHE A 158 8.79 23.92 -7.73
N VAL A 159 7.66 23.69 -7.05
CA VAL A 159 7.14 22.34 -6.80
C VAL A 159 5.83 22.14 -7.54
N VAL A 160 5.73 21.03 -8.28
CA VAL A 160 4.50 20.61 -8.94
C VAL A 160 4.03 19.29 -8.34
N ILE A 161 2.81 19.25 -7.82
CA ILE A 161 2.22 18.05 -7.24
C ILE A 161 1.83 17.08 -8.35
N ARG A 162 2.24 15.82 -8.22
CA ARG A 162 1.82 14.73 -9.10
C ARG A 162 0.70 13.94 -8.42
N GLY A 163 -0.43 13.80 -9.13
CA GLY A 163 -1.50 12.90 -8.72
C GLY A 163 -1.05 11.43 -8.77
N SER A 164 -1.67 10.57 -7.95
CA SER A 164 -1.46 9.12 -8.05
C SER A 164 -2.01 8.63 -9.39
N THR A 165 -1.13 8.25 -10.31
CA THR A 165 -1.48 7.84 -11.67
C THR A 165 -2.51 6.70 -11.65
N ASN A 166 -3.73 7.03 -12.06
CA ASN A 166 -4.68 6.07 -12.65
C ASN A 166 -5.63 6.75 -13.67
N GLN A 167 -5.31 7.95 -14.17
CA GLN A 167 -6.13 8.61 -15.17
C GLN A 167 -5.26 9.38 -16.17
N ASP A 168 -5.23 8.84 -17.39
CA ASP A 168 -4.64 9.44 -18.57
C ASP A 168 -5.42 10.68 -19.04
N SER A 169 -4.68 11.56 -19.73
CA SER A 169 -5.11 12.71 -20.56
C SER A 169 -5.16 14.10 -19.91
N SER A 170 -3.99 14.63 -19.51
CA SER A 170 -3.74 16.07 -19.68
C SER A 170 -3.14 16.31 -21.06
N GLN A 171 -3.97 16.47 -22.08
CA GLN A 171 -3.52 17.01 -23.38
C GLN A 171 -3.62 18.53 -23.33
N TRP A 172 -2.49 19.21 -23.12
CA TRP A 172 -2.42 20.64 -23.38
C TRP A 172 -2.46 20.92 -24.89
N ALA A 173 -3.13 22.00 -25.28
CA ALA A 173 -3.38 22.37 -26.67
C ALA A 173 -2.08 22.35 -27.50
N LYS A 174 -1.99 21.41 -28.45
CA LYS A 174 -0.92 21.41 -29.44
C LYS A 174 -0.96 22.76 -30.15
N LYS A 175 0.11 23.55 -30.06
CA LYS A 175 0.28 24.76 -30.88
C LYS A 175 0.06 24.36 -32.34
N THR A 176 -1.08 24.72 -32.90
CA THR A 176 -1.36 24.56 -34.32
C THR A 176 -0.32 25.39 -35.06
N LYS A 177 0.54 24.71 -35.83
CA LYS A 177 1.55 25.33 -36.67
C LYS A 177 0.82 26.24 -37.66
N LYS A 178 0.96 27.56 -37.54
CA LYS A 178 0.41 28.52 -38.51
C LYS A 178 1.03 28.22 -39.87
N ILE A 179 0.23 27.72 -40.80
CA ILE A 179 0.62 27.57 -42.20
C ILE A 179 0.56 28.98 -42.82
N PRO A 180 1.66 29.54 -43.34
CA PRO A 180 1.60 30.82 -44.01
C PRO A 180 0.74 30.70 -45.29
N PRO A 181 -0.13 31.67 -45.60
CA PRO A 181 -0.91 31.65 -46.83
C PRO A 181 0.04 31.72 -48.02
N ARG A 182 -0.01 30.70 -48.88
CA ARG A 182 0.68 30.70 -50.17
C ARG A 182 -0.03 31.70 -51.07
N ILE A 183 0.55 32.88 -51.25
CA ILE A 183 0.09 33.83 -52.26
C ILE A 183 0.72 33.38 -53.58
N GLU A 184 -0.08 32.80 -54.46
CA GLU A 184 0.28 32.61 -55.86
C GLU A 184 0.05 33.93 -56.59
N TYR A 185 1.11 34.51 -57.13
CA TYR A 185 0.99 35.59 -58.09
C TYR A 185 0.73 34.95 -59.45
N ALA A 186 -0.42 35.26 -60.05
CA ALA A 186 -0.66 35.00 -61.47
C ALA A 186 0.07 36.09 -62.28
N GLU A 187 0.91 35.65 -63.22
CA GLU A 187 1.56 36.50 -64.23
C GLU A 187 0.55 37.02 -65.26
#